data_AF-A0A8W8HT56-F1
#
_entry.id   AF-A0A8W8HT56-F1
#
_cell.length_a   1.000
_cell.length_b   1.000
_cell.length_c   1.000
_cell.angle_alpha   90.00
_cell.angle_beta   90.00
_cell.angle_gamma   90.00
#
_symmetry.space_group_name_H-M   'P 1'
#
loop_
_entity.id
_entity.type
_entity.pdbx_description
1 polymer ?
#
loop_
_entity_poly.entity_id
_entity_poly.type
_entity_poly.pdbx_seq_one_letter_code
_entity_poly.pdbx_strand_id
1 'polypeptide(L)'
;MIALDPSLGENREILVIRHSMKKFESSSKSLEVLQVSRPVRLHLNRQVITLLSGLGIQDDFFQDLQETMLFDLSDMLLDNEVALRTLKKLSIEIDFENLFQKGISFVCEPFFRSLLMNIFHRKIKCVQDESRIQIPLNKGRLMMGSVDETKKLESGQVFIQYSLEPSHLMKNLRTVLGKVVVMKSNSFHPEDLKVYEAVDIPCLGHMVDCIVFSQHGQKPHQCDSNGDGYFVCWDERLHSIKNETQENYSRLEKSYLNHNMTVQDIIEFLANYIQIDNLDAIANSYLVMADLETYGIFSSSCIELANMYSEAVNFLKFGNIPSFQKYRSLEKYPYFMRKGGTPRFIFSKVLGKLHSRCRLFHPKAYFQNSFARTDEYELTFEPLSESDIQHAISQRNKYNTNFLQIMNVYGIETENEAFTGLIKSLQSRSCFQNEGHQVESTGCAQIALLFERTRKEFFEEFGGINNISVLTSMLILRKALAWYKVTFEEKDSQTNQILSFPWTVGDILCQMKLKGLRDDAFEKIDRSLETKIRFYESDRKQTSIFLQHLRQTVQTNIPHDIPLKWITCHEHGIILPKCFIEFLEIKNEDLGKCISCLENIEDISFKADFPREAPFSIQVKNNKSLEGFMTLVTDN
;
A
#
# COMPACT_ATOMS: atom_id res chain seq x y z
N MET A 1 -26.55 5.78 -15.62
CA MET A 1 -26.72 5.47 -14.19
C MET A 1 -28.20 5.56 -13.85
N ILE A 2 -28.67 4.79 -12.87
CA ILE A 2 -30.03 4.90 -12.31
C ILE A 2 -29.84 5.28 -10.84
N ALA A 3 -30.64 6.21 -10.35
CA ALA A 3 -30.67 6.64 -8.96
C ALA A 3 -32.04 6.36 -8.36
N LEU A 4 -32.11 6.21 -7.03
CA LEU A 4 -33.36 6.05 -6.33
C LEU A 4 -34.08 7.40 -6.26
N ASP A 5 -35.35 7.43 -6.64
CA ASP A 5 -36.19 8.63 -6.55
C ASP A 5 -37.36 8.36 -5.59
N PRO A 6 -37.34 8.95 -4.38
CA PRO A 6 -38.40 8.77 -3.39
C PRO A 6 -39.79 9.24 -3.85
N SER A 7 -39.87 10.08 -4.89
CA SER A 7 -41.14 10.62 -5.40
C SER A 7 -41.92 9.62 -6.27
N LEU A 8 -41.30 8.53 -6.72
CA LEU A 8 -41.95 7.51 -7.58
C LEU A 8 -42.91 6.57 -6.82
N GLY A 9 -43.00 6.68 -5.49
CA GLY A 9 -43.95 5.98 -4.63
C GLY A 9 -43.52 4.57 -4.20
N GLU A 10 -43.98 4.11 -3.03
CA GLU A 10 -43.47 2.89 -2.34
C GLU A 10 -43.97 1.55 -2.92
N ASN A 11 -44.99 1.55 -3.79
CA ASN A 11 -45.71 0.33 -4.19
C ASN A 11 -45.63 -0.01 -5.68
N ARG A 12 -44.62 0.48 -6.42
CA ARG A 12 -44.46 0.18 -7.84
C ARG A 12 -42.99 0.03 -8.23
N GLU A 13 -42.67 -1.03 -8.96
CA GLU A 13 -41.37 -1.24 -9.60
C GLU A 13 -41.30 -0.38 -10.89
N ILE A 14 -41.00 0.91 -10.72
CA ILE A 14 -40.92 1.86 -11.84
C ILE A 14 -39.45 2.12 -12.16
N LEU A 15 -39.08 1.93 -13.43
CA LEU A 15 -37.80 2.36 -13.97
C LEU A 15 -38.03 3.45 -15.01
N VAL A 16 -37.42 4.62 -14.81
CA VAL A 16 -37.46 5.74 -15.76
C VAL A 16 -36.11 5.85 -16.43
N ILE A 17 -36.09 5.81 -17.77
CA ILE A 17 -34.87 5.94 -18.58
C ILE A 17 -34.89 7.25 -19.37
N ARG A 18 -33.75 7.95 -19.42
CA ARG A 18 -33.57 9.16 -20.23
C ARG A 18 -33.29 8.78 -21.68
N HIS A 19 -33.59 9.69 -22.61
CA HIS A 19 -33.26 9.49 -24.03
C HIS A 19 -31.76 9.24 -24.25
N SER A 20 -30.87 9.90 -23.49
CA SER A 20 -29.41 9.70 -23.60
C SER A 20 -28.93 8.31 -23.14
N MET A 21 -29.73 7.59 -22.35
CA MET A 21 -29.43 6.23 -21.88
C MET A 21 -29.75 5.18 -22.96
N LYS A 22 -30.62 5.50 -23.92
CA LYS A 22 -31.00 4.60 -25.01
C LYS A 22 -29.92 4.61 -26.10
N LYS A 23 -29.06 3.59 -26.11
CA LYS A 23 -27.96 3.48 -27.09
C LYS A 23 -28.40 2.87 -28.43
N PHE A 24 -29.39 2.00 -28.40
CA PHE A 24 -30.01 1.36 -29.56
C PHE A 24 -31.44 0.89 -29.21
N GLU A 25 -32.23 0.55 -30.22
CA GLU A 25 -33.56 -0.02 -30.03
C GLU A 25 -33.48 -1.46 -29.55
N SER A 26 -34.20 -1.80 -28.47
CA SER A 26 -34.22 -3.13 -27.88
C SER A 26 -35.60 -3.45 -27.32
N SER A 27 -35.98 -4.73 -27.36
CA SER A 27 -37.22 -5.25 -26.78
C SER A 27 -37.02 -5.80 -25.35
N SER A 28 -35.78 -5.88 -24.87
CA SER A 28 -35.48 -6.40 -23.53
C SER A 28 -36.01 -5.45 -22.44
N LYS A 29 -36.56 -6.04 -21.38
CA LYS A 29 -37.06 -5.33 -20.19
C LYS A 29 -36.31 -5.70 -18.92
N SER A 30 -35.25 -6.50 -19.03
CA SER A 30 -34.46 -6.94 -17.89
C SER A 30 -33.56 -5.82 -17.38
N LEU A 31 -33.50 -5.64 -16.06
CA LEU A 31 -32.52 -4.78 -15.41
C LEU A 31 -31.30 -5.61 -15.01
N GLU A 32 -30.14 -5.24 -15.55
CA GLU A 32 -28.86 -5.87 -15.24
C GLU A 32 -27.98 -4.87 -14.49
N VAL A 33 -27.56 -5.23 -13.28
CA VAL A 33 -26.79 -4.35 -12.38
C VAL A 33 -25.32 -4.74 -12.40
N LEU A 34 -24.47 -3.85 -12.94
CA LEU A 34 -23.02 -4.05 -12.96
C LEU A 34 -22.35 -3.66 -11.64
N GLN A 35 -22.79 -2.55 -11.04
CA GLN A 35 -22.23 -2.00 -9.82
C GLN A 35 -23.26 -1.15 -9.08
N VAL A 36 -23.13 -1.10 -7.75
CA VAL A 36 -23.91 -0.24 -6.85
C VAL A 36 -23.01 0.77 -6.14
N SER A 37 -23.58 1.86 -5.62
CA SER A 37 -22.80 2.83 -4.83
C SER A 37 -22.26 2.16 -3.57
N ARG A 38 -21.00 2.44 -3.27
CA ARG A 38 -20.31 1.90 -2.10
C ARG A 38 -19.11 2.77 -1.73
N PRO A 39 -18.65 2.75 -0.47
CA PRO A 39 -17.40 3.37 -0.06
C PRO A 39 -16.21 2.81 -0.84
N VAL A 40 -15.59 3.63 -1.70
CA VAL A 40 -14.34 3.26 -2.41
C VAL A 40 -13.20 4.18 -2.00
N ARG A 41 -12.08 3.58 -1.59
CA ARG A 41 -10.86 4.29 -1.19
C ARG A 41 -10.26 5.08 -2.36
N LEU A 42 -9.95 6.34 -2.12
CA LEU A 42 -9.27 7.19 -3.08
C LEU A 42 -7.75 7.00 -2.99
N HIS A 43 -7.11 6.80 -4.13
CA HIS A 43 -5.66 6.74 -4.23
C HIS A 43 -5.18 7.77 -5.24
N LEU A 44 -4.10 8.46 -4.90
CA LEU A 44 -3.29 9.21 -5.85
C LEU A 44 -2.49 8.21 -6.69
N ASN A 45 -2.33 8.52 -7.97
CA ASN A 45 -1.39 7.85 -8.87
C ASN A 45 -0.40 8.90 -9.39
N ARG A 46 0.62 8.47 -10.15
CA ARG A 46 1.63 9.38 -10.71
C ARG A 46 1.02 10.56 -11.46
N GLN A 47 -0.01 10.32 -12.27
CA GLN A 47 -0.64 11.34 -13.10
C GLN A 47 -1.39 12.39 -12.27
N VAL A 48 -2.17 11.95 -11.27
CA VAL A 48 -2.87 12.85 -10.35
C VAL A 48 -1.88 13.65 -9.51
N ILE A 49 -0.79 13.03 -9.05
CA ILE A 49 0.27 13.72 -8.31
C ILE A 49 0.92 14.80 -9.19
N THR A 50 1.28 14.46 -10.43
CA THR A 50 1.83 15.42 -11.40
C THR A 50 0.88 16.59 -11.65
N LEU A 51 -0.42 16.31 -11.80
CA LEU A 51 -1.46 17.32 -12.01
C LEU A 51 -1.56 18.26 -10.79
N LEU A 52 -1.74 17.70 -9.59
CA LEU A 52 -1.88 18.48 -8.36
C LEU A 52 -0.61 19.30 -8.06
N SER A 53 0.58 18.72 -8.26
CA SER A 53 1.85 19.43 -8.10
C SER A 53 1.98 20.59 -9.10
N GLY A 54 1.61 20.37 -10.37
CA GLY A 54 1.59 21.42 -11.38
C GLY A 54 0.58 22.54 -11.09
N LEU A 55 -0.54 22.22 -10.44
CA LEU A 55 -1.53 23.20 -9.95
C LEU A 55 -1.09 23.94 -8.67
N GLY A 56 0.13 23.70 -8.18
CA GLY A 56 0.73 24.41 -7.06
C GLY A 56 0.51 23.79 -5.68
N ILE A 57 0.03 22.53 -5.61
CA ILE A 57 -0.01 21.79 -4.35
C ILE A 57 1.42 21.48 -3.89
N GLN A 58 1.70 21.81 -2.63
CA GLN A 58 3.03 21.66 -2.03
C GLN A 58 3.45 20.20 -1.92
N ASP A 59 4.73 19.93 -2.09
CA ASP A 59 5.30 18.58 -2.04
C ASP A 59 5.01 17.88 -0.69
N ASP A 60 4.97 18.65 0.41
CA ASP A 60 4.72 18.14 1.77
C ASP A 60 3.36 17.43 1.87
N PHE A 61 2.34 17.89 1.14
CA PHE A 61 1.04 17.21 1.07
C PHE A 61 1.19 15.73 0.67
N PHE A 62 1.97 15.47 -0.39
CA PHE A 62 2.18 14.12 -0.89
C PHE A 62 3.12 13.31 0.00
N GLN A 63 4.15 13.98 0.54
CA GLN A 63 5.13 13.36 1.41
C GLN A 63 4.48 12.90 2.73
N ASP A 64 3.65 13.73 3.36
CA ASP A 64 2.91 13.38 4.58
C ASP A 64 2.01 12.17 4.37
N LEU A 65 1.29 12.14 3.24
CA LEU A 65 0.41 11.02 2.89
C LEU A 65 1.19 9.73 2.64
N GLN A 66 2.31 9.84 1.90
CA GLN A 66 3.18 8.70 1.66
C GLN A 66 3.78 8.20 2.99
N GLU A 67 4.26 9.10 3.83
CA GLU A 67 4.90 8.77 5.10
C GLU A 67 3.91 8.08 6.05
N THR A 68 2.70 8.63 6.21
CA THR A 68 1.60 7.99 6.95
C THR A 68 1.32 6.59 6.42
N MET A 69 1.22 6.42 5.10
CA MET A 69 0.98 5.12 4.50
C MET A 69 2.13 4.13 4.76
N LEU A 70 3.38 4.59 4.73
CA LEU A 70 4.54 3.74 5.04
C LEU A 70 4.58 3.33 6.51
N PHE A 71 4.17 4.21 7.43
CA PHE A 71 3.98 3.88 8.85
C PHE A 71 2.90 2.81 9.04
N ASP A 72 1.70 3.03 8.50
CA ASP A 72 0.60 2.07 8.57
C ASP A 72 0.99 0.70 7.99
N LEU A 73 1.86 0.69 6.97
CA LEU A 73 2.42 -0.53 6.41
C LEU A 73 3.43 -1.19 7.34
N SER A 74 4.25 -0.43 8.04
CA SER A 74 5.22 -0.98 8.99
C SER A 74 4.55 -1.61 10.22
N ASP A 75 3.41 -1.07 10.65
CA ASP A 75 2.64 -1.61 11.79
C ASP A 75 2.22 -3.06 11.56
N MET A 76 1.96 -3.48 10.31
CA MET A 76 1.63 -4.88 10.02
C MET A 76 2.75 -5.87 10.34
N LEU A 77 3.99 -5.38 10.48
CA LEU A 77 5.18 -6.17 10.80
C LEU A 77 5.57 -6.07 12.28
N LEU A 78 4.83 -5.31 13.08
CA LEU A 78 5.18 -4.94 14.46
C LEU A 78 4.02 -5.18 15.43
N ASP A 79 2.79 -4.98 14.99
CA ASP A 79 1.55 -5.10 15.76
C ASP A 79 0.78 -6.36 15.32
N ASN A 80 0.48 -7.22 16.30
CA ASN A 80 -0.17 -8.49 16.05
C ASN A 80 -1.66 -8.36 15.64
N GLU A 81 -2.37 -7.33 16.10
CA GLU A 81 -3.74 -7.03 15.69
C GLU A 81 -3.79 -6.50 14.26
N VAL A 82 -2.83 -5.65 13.88
CA VAL A 82 -2.70 -5.16 12.50
C VAL A 82 -2.32 -6.32 11.56
N ALA A 83 -1.43 -7.21 12.01
CA ALA A 83 -1.08 -8.43 11.32
C ALA A 83 -2.30 -9.34 11.10
N LEU A 84 -3.10 -9.60 12.14
CA LEU A 84 -4.36 -10.34 12.06
C LEU A 84 -5.29 -9.75 11.00
N ARG A 85 -5.57 -8.44 11.07
CA ARG A 85 -6.44 -7.74 10.10
C ARG A 85 -5.93 -7.84 8.67
N THR A 86 -4.63 -8.03 8.48
CA THR A 86 -4.03 -8.21 7.16
C THR A 86 -4.12 -9.66 6.69
N LEU A 87 -3.78 -10.63 7.54
CA LEU A 87 -3.84 -12.05 7.23
C LEU A 87 -5.28 -12.54 6.96
N LYS A 88 -6.28 -11.99 7.66
CA LYS A 88 -7.72 -12.28 7.42
C LYS A 88 -8.20 -11.93 6.01
N LYS A 89 -7.44 -11.13 5.24
CA LYS A 89 -7.76 -10.79 3.85
C LYS A 89 -7.25 -11.83 2.86
N LEU A 90 -6.43 -12.78 3.31
CA LEU A 90 -5.94 -13.88 2.50
C LEU A 90 -7.00 -14.97 2.43
N SER A 91 -7.18 -15.57 1.26
CA SER A 91 -8.08 -16.70 1.04
C SER A 91 -7.39 -18.02 1.39
N ILE A 92 -6.98 -18.16 2.65
CA ILE A 92 -6.27 -19.35 3.17
C ILE A 92 -7.16 -20.01 4.24
N GLU A 93 -7.23 -21.34 4.24
CA GLU A 93 -7.97 -22.14 5.24
C GLU A 93 -7.23 -22.21 6.60
N ILE A 94 -6.94 -21.05 7.18
CA ILE A 94 -6.38 -20.89 8.52
C ILE A 94 -7.28 -19.96 9.31
N ASP A 95 -7.74 -20.42 10.47
CA ASP A 95 -8.54 -19.60 11.40
C ASP A 95 -7.64 -18.66 12.21
N PHE A 96 -7.18 -17.59 11.57
CA PHE A 96 -6.33 -16.58 12.21
C PHE A 96 -6.96 -15.96 13.46
N GLU A 97 -8.29 -15.89 13.56
CA GLU A 97 -8.97 -15.33 14.74
C GLU A 97 -8.75 -16.22 15.96
N ASN A 98 -8.96 -17.53 15.80
CA ASN A 98 -8.68 -18.49 16.86
C ASN A 98 -7.18 -18.53 17.21
N LEU A 99 -6.29 -18.49 16.22
CA LEU A 99 -4.84 -18.42 16.48
C LEU A 99 -4.47 -17.20 17.34
N PHE A 100 -5.04 -16.03 17.01
CA PHE A 100 -4.83 -14.79 17.73
C PHE A 100 -5.35 -14.87 19.18
N GLN A 101 -6.59 -15.34 19.38
CA GLN A 101 -7.19 -15.50 20.72
C GLN A 101 -6.39 -16.46 21.61
N LYS A 102 -5.65 -17.39 21.02
CA LYS A 102 -4.81 -18.36 21.73
C LYS A 102 -3.38 -17.84 22.01
N GLY A 103 -3.08 -16.62 21.58
CA GLY A 103 -1.83 -15.91 21.87
C GLY A 103 -0.71 -16.19 20.89
N ILE A 104 -1.00 -16.62 19.66
CA ILE A 104 0.03 -16.77 18.63
C ILE A 104 0.44 -15.39 18.10
N SER A 105 1.75 -15.14 18.11
CA SER A 105 2.34 -13.94 17.49
C SER A 105 2.61 -14.16 16.01
N PHE A 106 1.79 -13.58 15.14
CA PHE A 106 1.99 -13.57 13.68
C PHE A 106 3.23 -12.79 13.26
N VAL A 107 3.64 -11.84 14.09
CA VAL A 107 4.82 -11.01 13.84
C VAL A 107 6.10 -11.80 14.09
N CYS A 108 6.10 -12.75 15.04
CA CYS A 108 7.27 -13.53 15.42
C CYS A 108 7.34 -14.88 14.73
N GLU A 109 6.20 -15.52 14.52
CA GLU A 109 6.15 -16.85 13.93
C GLU A 109 6.65 -16.81 12.46
N PRO A 110 7.63 -17.65 12.09
CA PRO A 110 8.31 -17.53 10.79
C PRO A 110 7.41 -17.63 9.56
N PHE A 111 6.43 -18.54 9.55
CA PHE A 111 5.54 -18.71 8.41
C PHE A 111 4.65 -17.48 8.21
N PHE A 112 3.90 -17.04 9.23
CA PHE A 112 3.03 -15.87 9.16
C PHE A 112 3.82 -14.59 8.89
N ARG A 113 5.00 -14.45 9.50
CA ARG A 113 5.91 -13.34 9.20
C ARG A 113 6.33 -13.34 7.74
N SER A 114 6.62 -14.50 7.14
CA SER A 114 6.96 -14.59 5.72
C SER A 114 5.83 -14.11 4.80
N LEU A 115 4.57 -14.40 5.16
CA LEU A 115 3.38 -13.90 4.45
C LEU A 115 3.25 -12.39 4.58
N LEU A 116 3.36 -11.87 5.80
CA LEU A 116 3.30 -10.43 6.09
C LEU A 116 4.40 -9.67 5.34
N MET A 117 5.63 -10.19 5.33
CA MET A 117 6.74 -9.63 4.58
C MET A 117 6.45 -9.59 3.08
N ASN A 118 5.86 -10.65 2.50
CA ASN A 118 5.52 -10.64 1.08
C ASN A 118 4.49 -9.56 0.74
N ILE A 119 3.44 -9.44 1.56
CA ILE A 119 2.41 -8.40 1.41
C ILE A 119 3.03 -7.01 1.58
N PHE A 120 3.88 -6.81 2.59
CA PHE A 120 4.59 -5.56 2.83
C PHE A 120 5.43 -5.18 1.60
N HIS A 121 6.28 -6.08 1.11
CA HIS A 121 7.11 -5.85 -0.06
C HIS A 121 6.28 -5.50 -1.30
N ARG A 122 5.18 -6.20 -1.56
CA ARG A 122 4.28 -5.89 -2.68
C ARG A 122 3.69 -4.49 -2.56
N LYS A 123 3.22 -4.11 -1.38
CA LYS A 123 2.63 -2.78 -1.14
C LYS A 123 3.67 -1.66 -1.25
N ILE A 124 4.87 -1.84 -0.68
CA ILE A 124 5.99 -0.89 -0.86
C ILE A 124 6.32 -0.74 -2.35
N LYS A 125 6.36 -1.84 -3.11
CA LYS A 125 6.59 -1.80 -4.54
C LYS A 125 5.51 -1.01 -5.29
N CYS A 126 4.22 -1.16 -4.95
CA CYS A 126 3.15 -0.31 -5.48
C CYS A 126 3.40 1.18 -5.19
N VAL A 127 3.71 1.52 -3.94
CA VAL A 127 3.96 2.93 -3.57
C VAL A 127 5.19 3.47 -4.32
N GLN A 128 6.22 2.67 -4.51
CA GLN A 128 7.42 3.08 -5.23
C GLN A 128 7.18 3.23 -6.74
N ASP A 129 6.74 2.17 -7.41
CA ASP A 129 6.71 2.10 -8.88
C ASP A 129 5.48 2.84 -9.46
N GLU A 130 4.35 2.83 -8.74
CA GLU A 130 3.06 3.40 -9.19
C GLU A 130 2.69 4.70 -8.45
N SER A 131 3.43 5.08 -7.39
CA SER A 131 3.07 6.21 -6.50
C SER A 131 1.62 6.13 -6.00
N ARG A 132 1.16 4.90 -5.73
CA ARG A 132 -0.21 4.60 -5.30
C ARG A 132 -0.42 4.98 -3.83
N ILE A 133 -0.57 6.27 -3.56
CA ILE A 133 -0.68 6.85 -2.21
C ILE A 133 -2.15 6.99 -1.82
N GLN A 134 -2.54 6.48 -0.65
CA GLN A 134 -3.93 6.53 -0.22
C GLN A 134 -4.30 7.89 0.41
N ILE A 135 -5.46 8.43 0.05
CA ILE A 135 -6.08 9.55 0.78
C ILE A 135 -6.89 9.01 1.96
N PRO A 136 -6.86 9.64 3.14
CA PRO A 136 -7.70 9.24 4.28
C PRO A 136 -9.19 9.19 3.93
N LEU A 137 -9.89 8.17 4.44
CA LEU A 137 -11.31 7.91 4.13
C LEU A 137 -12.27 9.04 4.53
N ASN A 138 -11.84 9.88 5.48
CA ASN A 138 -12.54 11.05 5.98
C ASN A 138 -12.16 12.34 5.24
N LYS A 139 -11.30 12.26 4.22
CA LYS A 139 -10.82 13.39 3.40
C LYS A 139 -11.06 13.22 1.91
N GLY A 140 -11.24 11.99 1.41
CA GLY A 140 -11.59 11.78 0.01
C GLY A 140 -11.98 10.35 -0.33
N ARG A 141 -12.78 10.20 -1.40
CA ARG A 141 -13.30 8.92 -1.92
C ARG A 141 -13.37 8.93 -3.43
N LEU A 142 -13.33 7.74 -4.02
CA LEU A 142 -13.75 7.56 -5.41
C LEU A 142 -15.27 7.35 -5.40
N MET A 143 -16.03 8.24 -6.03
CA MET A 143 -17.49 8.26 -5.95
C MET A 143 -18.13 8.12 -7.32
N MET A 144 -19.29 7.49 -7.40
CA MET A 144 -20.11 7.49 -8.62
C MET A 144 -20.81 8.86 -8.76
N GLY A 145 -20.86 9.42 -9.97
CA GLY A 145 -21.52 10.70 -10.23
C GLY A 145 -22.99 10.56 -10.61
N SER A 146 -23.86 11.30 -9.94
CA SER A 146 -25.29 11.42 -10.23
C SER A 146 -25.68 12.88 -10.46
N VAL A 147 -26.91 13.09 -10.90
CA VAL A 147 -27.50 14.42 -11.16
C VAL A 147 -28.58 14.71 -10.12
N ASP A 148 -28.70 15.97 -9.71
CA ASP A 148 -29.79 16.44 -8.86
C ASP A 148 -31.10 16.57 -9.65
N GLU A 149 -31.97 15.57 -9.54
CA GLU A 149 -33.32 15.61 -10.12
C GLU A 149 -34.27 16.56 -9.39
N THR A 150 -33.92 17.02 -8.19
CA THR A 150 -34.75 17.96 -7.41
C THR A 150 -34.54 19.42 -7.80
N LYS A 151 -33.48 19.72 -8.57
CA LYS A 151 -33.09 21.05 -9.08
C LYS A 151 -32.81 22.08 -7.98
N LYS A 152 -32.39 21.63 -6.79
CA LYS A 152 -32.10 22.50 -5.64
C LYS A 152 -30.65 22.91 -5.53
N LEU A 153 -29.72 22.16 -6.12
CA LEU A 153 -28.31 22.55 -6.16
C LEU A 153 -28.11 23.67 -7.18
N GLU A 154 -27.45 24.76 -6.79
CA GLU A 154 -27.05 25.86 -7.69
C GLU A 154 -25.81 25.51 -8.54
N SER A 155 -25.55 26.30 -9.58
CA SER A 155 -24.36 26.13 -10.42
C SER A 155 -23.07 26.22 -9.60
N GLY A 156 -22.22 25.20 -9.68
CA GLY A 156 -20.99 25.10 -8.88
C GLY A 156 -21.17 24.45 -7.50
N GLN A 157 -22.38 24.05 -7.14
CA GLN A 157 -22.66 23.27 -5.93
C GLN A 157 -22.77 21.76 -6.21
N VAL A 158 -22.41 20.96 -5.21
CA VAL A 158 -22.57 19.51 -5.20
C VAL A 158 -23.16 19.04 -3.87
N PHE A 159 -23.82 17.90 -3.87
CA PHE A 159 -24.23 17.20 -2.64
C PHE A 159 -23.43 15.91 -2.50
N ILE A 160 -22.87 15.68 -1.31
CA ILE A 160 -22.06 14.50 -1.00
C ILE A 160 -22.40 14.01 0.40
N GLN A 161 -22.87 12.77 0.48
CA GLN A 161 -23.08 12.06 1.74
C GLN A 161 -22.42 10.69 1.66
N TYR A 162 -21.74 10.27 2.72
CA TYR A 162 -20.96 9.03 2.70
C TYR A 162 -21.10 8.23 3.98
N SER A 163 -20.97 6.90 3.86
CA SER A 163 -20.98 5.97 5.00
C SER A 163 -19.62 6.04 5.72
N LEU A 164 -19.59 6.30 7.04
CA LEU A 164 -18.32 6.41 7.78
C LEU A 164 -17.51 5.11 7.75
N GLU A 165 -18.18 3.97 7.87
CA GLU A 165 -17.55 2.64 7.91
C GLU A 165 -17.72 1.90 6.58
N PRO A 166 -16.63 1.57 5.86
CA PRO A 166 -16.70 0.85 4.59
C PRO A 166 -17.38 -0.53 4.68
N SER A 167 -17.37 -1.17 5.85
CA SER A 167 -18.01 -2.46 6.12
C SER A 167 -19.52 -2.36 6.34
N HIS A 168 -20.04 -1.16 6.64
CA HIS A 168 -21.43 -0.94 6.99
C HIS A 168 -22.05 0.11 6.05
N LEU A 169 -22.50 -0.36 4.88
CA LEU A 169 -23.18 0.47 3.89
C LEU A 169 -24.40 1.16 4.50
N MET A 170 -24.62 2.43 4.12
CA MET A 170 -25.78 3.23 4.52
C MET A 170 -25.91 3.50 6.03
N LYS A 171 -24.87 3.20 6.83
CA LYS A 171 -24.86 3.43 8.28
C LYS A 171 -23.86 4.54 8.63
N ASN A 172 -24.13 5.23 9.75
CA ASN A 172 -23.27 6.27 10.29
C ASN A 172 -22.90 7.31 9.21
N LEU A 173 -23.93 7.95 8.66
CA LEU A 173 -23.78 8.84 7.50
C LEU A 173 -23.19 10.18 7.91
N ARG A 174 -22.34 10.75 7.04
CA ARG A 174 -21.84 12.11 7.18
C ARG A 174 -21.98 12.87 5.86
N THR A 175 -22.51 14.09 5.94
CA THR A 175 -22.58 15.02 4.82
C THR A 175 -21.30 15.86 4.78
N VAL A 176 -20.72 16.02 3.59
CA VAL A 176 -19.57 16.90 3.35
C VAL A 176 -20.08 18.33 3.16
N LEU A 177 -19.40 19.30 3.77
CA LEU A 177 -19.71 20.72 3.66
C LEU A 177 -18.46 21.51 3.27
N GLY A 178 -18.64 22.56 2.49
CA GLY A 178 -17.57 23.45 2.06
C GLY A 178 -16.88 23.00 0.78
N LYS A 179 -15.70 23.54 0.50
CA LYS A 179 -14.98 23.28 -0.74
C LYS A 179 -14.63 21.80 -0.92
N VAL A 180 -14.79 21.32 -2.15
CA VAL A 180 -14.42 19.96 -2.55
C VAL A 180 -13.79 19.97 -3.93
N VAL A 181 -12.66 19.28 -4.06
CA VAL A 181 -11.96 19.08 -5.32
C VAL A 181 -12.49 17.83 -6.00
N VAL A 182 -12.93 17.99 -7.24
CA VAL A 182 -13.55 16.93 -8.04
C VAL A 182 -12.87 16.84 -9.39
N MET A 183 -12.55 15.62 -9.82
CA MET A 183 -12.00 15.34 -11.13
C MET A 183 -12.56 14.01 -11.64
N LYS A 184 -12.87 13.93 -12.93
CA LYS A 184 -13.30 12.68 -13.55
C LYS A 184 -12.15 11.67 -13.55
N SER A 185 -12.39 10.42 -13.17
CA SER A 185 -11.37 9.37 -13.29
C SER A 185 -10.93 9.24 -14.76
N ASN A 186 -9.63 9.15 -15.01
CA ASN A 186 -9.03 9.05 -16.35
C ASN A 186 -9.02 10.35 -17.17
N SER A 187 -8.80 11.50 -16.51
CA SER A 187 -8.38 12.73 -17.19
C SER A 187 -7.01 13.19 -16.70
N PHE A 188 -6.22 13.73 -17.63
CA PHE A 188 -4.92 14.37 -17.37
C PHE A 188 -4.95 15.87 -17.65
N HIS A 189 -6.10 16.43 -18.05
CA HIS A 189 -6.17 17.84 -18.40
C HIS A 189 -6.26 18.72 -17.14
N PRO A 190 -5.45 19.80 -17.02
CA PRO A 190 -5.50 20.71 -15.88
C PRO A 190 -6.92 21.25 -15.59
N GLU A 191 -7.69 21.57 -16.63
CA GLU A 191 -9.05 22.14 -16.50
C GLU A 191 -10.12 21.12 -16.05
N ASP A 192 -9.82 19.82 -16.07
CA ASP A 192 -10.78 18.78 -15.68
C ASP A 192 -10.86 18.59 -14.15
N LEU A 193 -9.92 19.18 -13.42
CA LEU A 193 -9.93 19.25 -11.98
C LEU A 193 -10.57 20.57 -11.53
N LYS A 194 -11.68 20.46 -10.80
CA LYS A 194 -12.51 21.61 -10.41
C LYS A 194 -12.82 21.61 -8.92
N VAL A 195 -12.90 22.81 -8.36
CA VAL A 195 -13.37 23.05 -6.99
C VAL A 195 -14.85 23.39 -7.03
N TYR A 196 -15.65 22.62 -6.30
CA TYR A 196 -17.08 22.83 -6.07
C TYR A 196 -17.34 23.18 -4.61
N GLU A 197 -18.52 23.72 -4.33
CA GLU A 197 -19.02 23.91 -2.97
C GLU A 197 -19.97 22.76 -2.61
N ALA A 198 -19.60 21.94 -1.63
CA ALA A 198 -20.45 20.91 -1.07
C ALA A 198 -21.46 21.52 -0.09
N VAL A 199 -22.75 21.30 -0.34
CA VAL A 199 -23.84 21.84 0.48
C VAL A 199 -24.78 20.73 0.93
N ASP A 200 -25.40 20.91 2.09
CA ASP A 200 -26.41 19.97 2.58
C ASP A 200 -27.79 20.30 2.01
N ILE A 201 -28.39 19.31 1.36
CA ILE A 201 -29.73 19.37 0.79
C ILE A 201 -30.52 18.19 1.38
N PRO A 202 -31.37 18.40 2.40
CA PRO A 202 -32.02 17.32 3.12
C PRO A 202 -32.83 16.35 2.24
N CYS A 203 -33.42 16.83 1.14
CA CYS A 203 -34.17 15.96 0.22
C CYS A 203 -33.28 15.01 -0.59
N LEU A 204 -31.97 15.27 -0.69
CA LEU A 204 -30.99 14.38 -1.30
C LEU A 204 -30.37 13.42 -0.28
N GLY A 205 -30.79 13.41 0.99
CA GLY A 205 -30.23 12.54 2.04
C GLY A 205 -30.39 11.03 1.84
N HIS A 206 -31.09 10.60 0.78
CA HIS A 206 -31.13 9.21 0.33
C HIS A 206 -29.98 8.84 -0.62
N MET A 207 -29.26 9.83 -1.14
CA MET A 207 -28.14 9.69 -2.08
C MET A 207 -26.83 9.53 -1.30
N VAL A 208 -26.38 8.29 -1.13
CA VAL A 208 -25.24 7.95 -0.29
C VAL A 208 -24.13 7.25 -1.08
N ASP A 209 -22.88 7.55 -0.72
CA ASP A 209 -21.65 7.05 -1.34
C ASP A 209 -21.57 7.37 -2.85
N CYS A 210 -22.14 8.51 -3.22
CA CYS A 210 -22.10 9.09 -4.56
C CYS A 210 -21.95 10.63 -4.45
N ILE A 211 -21.57 11.26 -5.55
CA ILE A 211 -21.55 12.71 -5.69
C ILE A 211 -22.69 13.14 -6.59
N VAL A 212 -23.48 14.11 -6.15
CA VAL A 212 -24.63 14.64 -6.90
C VAL A 212 -24.30 16.04 -7.41
N PHE A 213 -24.36 16.22 -8.72
CA PHE A 213 -24.08 17.49 -9.37
C PHE A 213 -25.36 18.28 -9.69
N SER A 214 -25.24 19.61 -9.68
CA SER A 214 -26.30 20.51 -10.13
C SER A 214 -26.65 20.32 -11.61
N GLN A 215 -27.93 20.52 -11.94
CA GLN A 215 -28.40 20.66 -13.32
C GLN A 215 -28.18 22.08 -13.89
N HIS A 216 -27.92 23.06 -13.03
CA HIS A 216 -27.74 24.47 -13.41
C HIS A 216 -26.28 24.75 -13.82
N GLY A 217 -26.09 25.52 -14.89
CA GLY A 217 -24.76 25.95 -15.38
C GLY A 217 -24.60 25.88 -16.90
N GLN A 218 -23.58 26.56 -17.45
CA GLN A 218 -23.34 26.68 -18.92
C GLN A 218 -23.04 25.35 -19.61
N LYS A 219 -22.56 24.35 -18.86
CA LYS A 219 -22.46 22.96 -19.30
C LYS A 219 -22.87 22.13 -18.09
N PRO A 220 -24.00 21.40 -18.09
CA PRO A 220 -24.25 20.41 -17.03
C PRO A 220 -23.04 19.47 -17.06
N HIS A 221 -22.17 19.58 -16.06
CA HIS A 221 -20.82 19.03 -16.11
C HIS A 221 -20.84 17.54 -16.40
N GLN A 222 -20.64 17.15 -17.66
CA GLN A 222 -20.46 15.77 -18.16
C GLN A 222 -21.23 14.68 -17.37
N CYS A 223 -22.43 15.01 -16.91
CA CYS A 223 -23.22 14.19 -16.01
C CYS A 223 -24.07 13.15 -16.76
N ASP A 224 -23.83 13.03 -18.05
CA ASP A 224 -24.22 11.90 -18.89
C ASP A 224 -23.29 10.68 -18.67
N SER A 225 -22.48 10.67 -17.60
CA SER A 225 -21.48 9.64 -17.36
C SER A 225 -22.13 8.29 -17.07
N ASN A 226 -21.72 7.30 -17.86
CA ASN A 226 -22.31 5.96 -17.91
C ASN A 226 -21.84 5.10 -16.70
N GLY A 227 -21.86 5.65 -15.49
CA GLY A 227 -21.28 5.02 -14.31
C GLY A 227 -19.79 5.36 -14.08
N ASP A 228 -19.31 6.50 -14.57
CA ASP A 228 -17.90 6.89 -14.38
C ASP A 228 -17.62 7.24 -12.91
N GLY A 229 -16.42 6.91 -12.44
CA GLY A 229 -15.93 7.28 -11.11
C GLY A 229 -15.37 8.71 -11.08
N TYR A 230 -15.53 9.38 -9.96
CA TYR A 230 -15.01 10.72 -9.71
C TYR A 230 -14.05 10.68 -8.54
N PHE A 231 -12.86 11.23 -8.75
CA PHE A 231 -11.95 11.62 -7.68
C PHE A 231 -12.63 12.75 -6.92
N VAL A 232 -12.97 12.53 -5.64
CA VAL A 232 -13.63 13.53 -4.78
C VAL A 232 -12.82 13.69 -3.49
N CYS A 233 -12.24 14.86 -3.27
CA CYS A 233 -11.38 15.14 -2.13
C CYS A 233 -11.70 16.49 -1.49
N TRP A 234 -11.98 16.50 -0.19
CA TRP A 234 -12.28 17.67 0.63
C TRP A 234 -11.18 17.88 1.69
N ASP A 235 -9.93 17.55 1.34
CA ASP A 235 -8.76 17.96 2.12
C ASP A 235 -8.49 19.45 1.89
N GLU A 236 -8.46 20.21 2.99
CA GLU A 236 -8.28 21.66 2.99
C GLU A 236 -6.99 22.10 2.29
N ARG A 237 -5.97 21.24 2.28
CA ARG A 237 -4.70 21.49 1.58
C ARG A 237 -4.85 21.57 0.06
N LEU A 238 -5.96 21.06 -0.51
CA LEU A 238 -6.27 21.15 -1.93
C LEU A 238 -7.16 22.34 -2.30
N HIS A 239 -7.65 23.11 -1.32
CA HIS A 239 -8.58 24.23 -1.56
C HIS A 239 -7.92 25.46 -2.22
N SER A 240 -6.59 25.46 -2.38
CA SER A 240 -5.84 26.51 -3.06
C SER A 240 -5.98 26.45 -4.59
N ILE A 241 -6.48 25.33 -5.13
CA ILE A 241 -6.68 25.16 -6.56
C ILE A 241 -7.71 26.17 -7.06
N LYS A 242 -7.40 26.85 -8.16
CA LYS A 242 -8.28 27.81 -8.79
C LYS A 242 -9.01 27.14 -9.95
N ASN A 243 -10.29 27.44 -10.10
CA ASN A 243 -11.03 27.07 -11.30
C ASN A 243 -10.60 27.98 -12.44
N GLU A 244 -9.91 27.44 -13.43
CA GLU A 244 -9.64 28.15 -14.67
C GLU A 244 -10.90 28.20 -15.55
N THR A 245 -11.03 29.28 -16.32
CA THR A 245 -12.10 29.42 -17.30
C THR A 245 -11.83 28.48 -18.46
N GLN A 246 -12.62 27.42 -18.55
CA GLN A 246 -12.48 26.37 -19.55
C GLN A 246 -12.46 26.97 -20.98
N GLU A 247 -11.35 26.82 -21.70
CA GLU A 247 -11.37 27.01 -23.15
C GLU A 247 -12.23 25.91 -23.77
N ASN A 248 -12.95 26.24 -24.84
CA ASN A 248 -13.97 25.37 -25.41
C ASN A 248 -13.40 24.03 -25.91
N TYR A 249 -13.40 23.01 -25.05
CA TYR A 249 -13.31 21.63 -25.49
C TYR A 249 -14.44 21.34 -26.48
N SER A 250 -14.08 21.15 -27.74
CA SER A 250 -14.99 20.67 -28.77
C SER A 250 -15.42 19.25 -28.40
N ARG A 251 -16.72 18.99 -28.43
CA ARG A 251 -17.25 17.65 -28.21
C ARG A 251 -16.72 16.78 -29.36
N LEU A 252 -16.04 15.68 -29.06
CA LEU A 252 -15.61 14.74 -30.09
C LEU A 252 -16.83 14.30 -30.90
N GLU A 253 -16.80 14.55 -32.21
CA GLU A 253 -17.85 14.12 -33.12
C GLU A 253 -17.76 12.61 -33.31
N LYS A 254 -18.93 11.96 -33.39
CA LYS A 254 -19.00 10.53 -33.69
C LYS A 254 -18.69 10.33 -35.17
N SER A 255 -17.77 9.43 -35.46
CA SER A 255 -17.65 8.89 -36.82
C SER A 255 -18.87 7.99 -37.11
N TYR A 256 -19.50 8.18 -38.27
CA TYR A 256 -20.57 7.32 -38.77
C TYR A 256 -20.11 6.65 -40.06
N LEU A 257 -20.44 5.36 -40.20
CA LEU A 257 -20.26 4.67 -41.46
C LEU A 257 -21.33 5.12 -42.45
N ASN A 258 -20.95 5.34 -43.70
CA ASN A 258 -21.87 5.76 -44.77
C ASN A 258 -22.68 4.58 -45.34
N HIS A 259 -22.58 3.39 -44.75
CA HIS A 259 -23.24 2.16 -45.17
C HIS A 259 -23.69 1.31 -43.99
N ASN A 260 -24.51 0.30 -44.25
CA ASN A 260 -24.89 -0.69 -43.25
C ASN A 260 -23.66 -1.45 -42.75
N MET A 261 -23.57 -1.62 -41.43
CA MET A 261 -22.47 -2.33 -40.79
C MET A 261 -22.39 -3.78 -41.28
N THR A 262 -21.20 -4.18 -41.74
CA THR A 262 -20.87 -5.53 -42.16
C THR A 262 -19.98 -6.22 -41.13
N VAL A 263 -19.86 -7.55 -41.20
CA VAL A 263 -18.91 -8.30 -40.35
C VAL A 263 -17.46 -7.86 -40.59
N GLN A 264 -17.14 -7.46 -41.82
CA GLN A 264 -15.80 -6.97 -42.17
C GLN A 264 -15.47 -5.67 -41.42
N ASP A 265 -16.42 -4.74 -41.31
CA ASP A 265 -16.23 -3.50 -40.54
C ASP A 265 -15.96 -3.79 -39.06
N ILE A 266 -16.62 -4.79 -38.49
CA ILE A 266 -16.38 -5.22 -37.10
C ILE A 266 -14.96 -5.76 -36.94
N ILE A 267 -14.52 -6.63 -37.85
CA ILE A 267 -13.17 -7.21 -37.82
C ILE A 267 -12.13 -6.11 -37.96
N GLU A 268 -12.31 -5.18 -38.89
CA GLU A 268 -11.39 -4.06 -39.10
C GLU A 268 -11.35 -3.13 -37.89
N PHE A 269 -12.51 -2.82 -37.29
CA PHE A 269 -12.58 -2.02 -36.07
C PHE A 269 -11.83 -2.68 -34.90
N LEU A 270 -12.02 -3.99 -34.69
CA LEU A 270 -11.32 -4.74 -33.64
C LEU A 270 -9.81 -4.84 -33.91
N ALA A 271 -9.41 -5.10 -35.15
CA ALA A 271 -8.00 -5.14 -35.54
C ALA A 271 -7.33 -3.78 -35.31
N ASN A 272 -8.00 -2.69 -35.69
CA ASN A 272 -7.52 -1.33 -35.44
C ASN A 272 -7.43 -1.04 -33.93
N TYR A 273 -8.45 -1.42 -33.13
CA TYR A 273 -8.41 -1.26 -31.68
C TYR A 273 -7.18 -1.93 -31.06
N ILE A 274 -6.92 -3.20 -31.41
CA ILE A 274 -5.77 -3.97 -30.89
C ILE A 274 -4.44 -3.33 -31.30
N GLN A 275 -4.33 -2.80 -32.53
CA GLN A 275 -3.10 -2.15 -33.00
C GLN A 275 -2.85 -0.78 -32.35
N ILE A 276 -3.92 -0.08 -31.99
CA ILE A 276 -3.89 1.33 -31.58
C ILE A 276 -3.92 1.49 -30.05
N ASP A 277 -4.16 0.42 -29.29
CA ASP A 277 -4.16 0.46 -27.83
C ASP A 277 -2.81 0.91 -27.27
N ASN A 278 -2.70 2.22 -27.05
CA ASN A 278 -1.50 2.94 -26.62
C ASN A 278 -1.81 3.76 -25.36
N LEU A 279 -2.89 3.47 -24.63
CA LEU A 279 -3.32 4.24 -23.45
C LEU A 279 -2.20 4.41 -22.44
N ASP A 280 -1.53 3.31 -22.09
CA ASP A 280 -0.41 3.30 -21.16
C ASP A 280 0.81 4.05 -21.71
N ALA A 281 1.04 3.96 -23.02
CA ALA A 281 2.15 4.67 -23.66
C ALA A 281 1.92 6.19 -23.64
N ILE A 282 0.71 6.65 -23.96
CA ILE A 282 0.31 8.06 -23.88
C ILE A 282 0.45 8.57 -22.45
N ALA A 283 -0.08 7.84 -21.47
CA ALA A 283 -0.01 8.21 -20.05
C ALA A 283 1.43 8.30 -19.53
N ASN A 284 2.31 7.38 -19.96
CA ASN A 284 3.72 7.43 -19.61
C ASN A 284 4.44 8.59 -20.30
N SER A 285 4.17 8.85 -21.59
CA SER A 285 4.75 9.99 -22.30
C SER A 285 4.33 11.32 -21.67
N TYR A 286 3.08 11.44 -21.21
CA TYR A 286 2.61 12.62 -20.45
C TYR A 286 3.46 12.86 -19.20
N LEU A 287 3.73 11.82 -18.41
CA LEU A 287 4.57 11.94 -17.21
C LEU A 287 6.00 12.38 -17.56
N VAL A 288 6.57 11.87 -18.65
CA VAL A 288 7.90 12.25 -19.11
C VAL A 288 7.94 13.73 -19.53
N MET A 289 6.98 14.16 -20.35
CA MET A 289 6.92 15.54 -20.84
C MET A 289 6.66 16.54 -19.70
N ALA A 290 5.75 16.22 -18.78
CA ALA A 290 5.45 17.07 -17.63
C ALA A 290 6.65 17.19 -16.68
N ASP A 291 7.50 16.17 -16.60
CA ASP A 291 8.73 16.20 -15.80
C ASP A 291 9.85 16.97 -16.52
N LEU A 292 10.00 16.80 -17.84
CA LEU A 292 11.03 17.44 -18.67
C LEU A 292 10.81 18.94 -18.90
N GLU A 293 9.58 19.35 -19.21
CA GLU A 293 9.31 20.71 -19.66
C GLU A 293 9.16 21.68 -18.49
N THR A 294 9.60 22.93 -18.71
CA THR A 294 9.65 23.99 -17.69
C THR A 294 8.25 24.41 -17.23
N TYR A 295 7.30 24.52 -18.16
CA TYR A 295 5.89 24.81 -17.88
C TYR A 295 5.10 23.59 -17.40
N GLY A 296 5.74 22.42 -17.31
CA GLY A 296 5.16 21.19 -16.76
C GLY A 296 3.84 20.82 -17.45
N ILE A 297 2.78 20.66 -16.67
CA ILE A 297 1.45 20.26 -17.15
C ILE A 297 0.78 21.27 -18.09
N PHE A 298 1.22 22.54 -18.08
CA PHE A 298 0.64 23.62 -18.89
C PHE A 298 1.34 23.78 -20.24
N SER A 299 2.29 22.91 -20.55
CA SER A 299 2.98 22.97 -21.82
C SER A 299 2.12 22.46 -22.97
N SER A 300 2.41 22.93 -24.19
CA SER A 300 1.70 22.48 -25.40
C SER A 300 1.78 20.96 -25.59
N SER A 301 2.94 20.37 -25.28
CA SER A 301 3.15 18.92 -25.38
C SER A 301 2.27 18.14 -24.41
N CYS A 302 2.13 18.60 -23.16
CA CYS A 302 1.30 17.95 -22.16
C CYS A 302 -0.20 18.10 -22.47
N ILE A 303 -0.62 19.27 -22.98
CA ILE A 303 -2.01 19.50 -23.40
C ILE A 303 -2.36 18.61 -24.59
N GLU A 304 -1.48 18.51 -25.60
CA GLU A 304 -1.64 17.57 -26.73
C GLU A 304 -1.79 16.12 -26.24
N LEU A 305 -0.94 15.67 -25.31
CA LEU A 305 -1.00 14.32 -24.75
C LEU A 305 -2.25 14.07 -23.90
N ALA A 306 -2.73 15.06 -23.15
CA ALA A 306 -3.97 14.97 -22.40
C ALA A 306 -5.19 14.82 -23.33
N ASN A 307 -5.22 15.58 -24.44
CA ASN A 307 -6.22 15.44 -25.49
C ASN A 307 -6.20 14.04 -26.13
N MET A 308 -5.02 13.56 -26.52
CA MET A 308 -4.85 12.21 -27.08
C MET A 308 -5.30 11.12 -26.10
N TYR A 309 -5.05 11.28 -24.81
CA TYR A 309 -5.50 10.32 -23.80
C TYR A 309 -7.04 10.29 -23.69
N SER A 310 -7.68 11.46 -23.71
CA SER A 310 -9.14 11.57 -23.71
C SER A 310 -9.76 10.93 -24.96
N GLU A 311 -9.15 11.13 -26.13
CA GLU A 311 -9.54 10.47 -27.38
C GLU A 311 -9.39 8.94 -27.28
N ALA A 312 -8.25 8.45 -26.79
CA ALA A 312 -7.97 7.03 -26.63
C ALA A 312 -9.00 6.32 -25.71
N VAL A 313 -9.33 6.93 -24.56
CA VAL A 313 -10.34 6.40 -23.63
C VAL A 313 -11.72 6.34 -24.28
N ASN A 314 -12.00 7.27 -25.18
CA ASN A 314 -13.28 7.40 -25.86
C ASN A 314 -13.30 6.73 -27.25
N PHE A 315 -12.20 6.11 -27.69
CA PHE A 315 -12.09 5.48 -29.01
C PHE A 315 -13.21 4.48 -29.26
N LEU A 316 -13.49 3.59 -28.29
CA LEU A 316 -14.56 2.59 -28.41
C LEU A 316 -15.96 3.20 -28.58
N LYS A 317 -16.15 4.48 -28.21
CA LYS A 317 -17.44 5.18 -28.30
C LYS A 317 -17.58 6.07 -29.54
N PHE A 318 -16.48 6.63 -30.03
CA PHE A 318 -16.50 7.64 -31.11
C PHE A 318 -15.73 7.24 -32.37
N GLY A 319 -14.83 6.25 -32.29
CA GLY A 319 -14.02 5.75 -33.40
C GLY A 319 -12.80 6.61 -33.75
N ASN A 320 -12.48 7.64 -32.97
CA ASN A 320 -11.41 8.59 -33.28
C ASN A 320 -10.04 8.09 -32.78
N ILE A 321 -9.10 7.93 -33.72
CA ILE A 321 -7.75 7.41 -33.44
C ILE A 321 -6.81 8.57 -33.07
N PRO A 322 -6.18 8.54 -31.88
CA PRO A 322 -5.21 9.57 -31.51
C PRO A 322 -3.91 9.45 -32.31
N SER A 323 -3.37 10.59 -32.76
CA SER A 323 -2.09 10.65 -33.48
C SER A 323 -0.89 10.63 -32.52
N PHE A 324 -0.51 9.44 -32.04
CA PHE A 324 0.56 9.26 -31.05
C PHE A 324 1.99 9.17 -31.63
N GLN A 325 2.19 9.33 -32.94
CA GLN A 325 3.48 9.07 -33.60
C GLN A 325 4.64 9.92 -33.03
N LYS A 326 4.38 11.20 -32.72
CA LYS A 326 5.37 12.15 -32.18
C LYS A 326 5.95 11.73 -30.83
N TYR A 327 5.17 11.04 -29.99
CA TYR A 327 5.51 10.77 -28.58
C TYR A 327 5.80 9.29 -28.29
N ARG A 328 5.88 8.45 -29.32
CA ARG A 328 6.06 6.99 -29.20
C ARG A 328 7.45 6.60 -28.70
N SER A 329 8.47 7.38 -29.05
CA SER A 329 9.87 7.11 -28.72
C SER A 329 10.54 8.35 -28.16
N LEU A 330 10.48 8.51 -26.84
CA LEU A 330 11.21 9.56 -26.11
C LEU A 330 12.65 9.12 -25.83
N GLU A 331 13.62 10.04 -25.98
CA GLU A 331 15.05 9.74 -25.82
C GLU A 331 15.47 9.56 -24.35
N LYS A 332 14.82 10.28 -23.44
CA LYS A 332 15.17 10.34 -22.02
C LYS A 332 13.95 10.09 -21.15
N TYR A 333 14.15 9.37 -20.05
CA TYR A 333 13.09 9.06 -19.09
C TYR A 333 13.47 9.51 -17.67
N PRO A 334 12.48 9.97 -16.87
CA PRO A 334 12.68 10.25 -15.47
C PRO A 334 13.15 9.03 -14.69
N TYR A 335 14.00 9.26 -13.69
CA TYR A 335 14.56 8.20 -12.85
C TYR A 335 13.50 7.28 -12.23
N PHE A 336 12.36 7.82 -11.79
CA PHE A 336 11.30 7.06 -11.13
C PHE A 336 10.58 6.04 -12.05
N MET A 337 10.72 6.14 -13.38
CA MET A 337 10.04 5.23 -14.33
C MET A 337 10.82 3.94 -14.61
N ARG A 338 12.09 3.84 -14.20
CA ARG A 338 12.90 2.61 -14.22
C ARG A 338 12.97 1.84 -15.57
N LYS A 339 12.76 2.48 -16.73
CA LYS A 339 12.99 1.82 -18.03
C LYS A 339 14.45 1.38 -18.17
N GLY A 340 14.67 0.12 -18.54
CA GLY A 340 16.01 -0.43 -18.83
C GLY A 340 16.56 0.10 -20.14
N GLY A 341 17.88 0.28 -20.23
CA GLY A 341 18.57 0.61 -21.49
C GLY A 341 18.45 2.05 -22.01
N THR A 342 17.76 2.96 -21.30
CA THR A 342 17.65 4.38 -21.68
C THR A 342 18.36 5.30 -20.70
N PRO A 343 18.95 6.42 -21.16
CA PRO A 343 19.59 7.40 -20.29
C PRO A 343 18.55 8.04 -19.35
N ARG A 344 18.88 8.05 -18.06
CA ARG A 344 18.02 8.56 -16.99
C ARG A 344 18.52 9.90 -16.50
N PHE A 345 17.60 10.80 -16.15
CA PHE A 345 17.93 12.05 -15.45
C PHE A 345 17.27 12.06 -14.07
N ILE A 346 17.91 12.76 -13.14
CA ILE A 346 17.42 12.97 -11.78
C ILE A 346 16.79 14.37 -11.76
N PHE A 347 15.47 14.47 -11.77
CA PHE A 347 14.79 15.72 -11.39
C PHE A 347 14.34 15.68 -9.93
N SER A 348 14.35 16.87 -9.34
CA SER A 348 13.91 17.18 -7.98
C SER A 348 12.38 17.32 -7.85
N LYS A 349 11.60 17.02 -8.89
CA LYS A 349 10.12 17.09 -8.84
C LYS A 349 9.56 16.03 -7.90
N VAL A 350 8.33 16.24 -7.42
CA VAL A 350 7.73 15.47 -6.31
C VAL A 350 7.77 13.95 -6.51
N LEU A 351 7.52 13.44 -7.72
CA LEU A 351 7.57 11.99 -7.99
C LEU A 351 8.96 11.40 -7.79
N GLY A 352 10.02 12.15 -8.17
CA GLY A 352 11.41 11.78 -7.93
C GLY A 352 11.74 11.73 -6.44
N LYS A 353 11.28 12.72 -5.67
CA LYS A 353 11.42 12.76 -4.20
C LYS A 353 10.71 11.58 -3.53
N LEU A 354 9.43 11.35 -3.88
CA LEU A 354 8.61 10.26 -3.35
C LEU A 354 9.20 8.87 -3.67
N HIS A 355 9.65 8.66 -4.89
CA HIS A 355 10.29 7.41 -5.30
C HIS A 355 11.61 7.18 -4.52
N SER A 356 12.40 8.23 -4.32
CA SER A 356 13.67 8.15 -3.59
C SER A 356 13.46 7.87 -2.09
N ARG A 357 12.47 8.51 -1.46
CA ARG A 357 12.10 8.25 -0.06
C ARG A 357 11.65 6.80 0.13
N CYS A 358 10.77 6.27 -0.71
CA CYS A 358 10.35 4.86 -0.65
C CYS A 358 11.50 3.86 -0.77
N ARG A 359 12.56 4.22 -1.51
CA ARG A 359 13.74 3.34 -1.65
C ARG A 359 14.49 3.15 -0.33
N LEU A 360 14.40 4.08 0.62
CA LEU A 360 14.96 3.90 1.97
C LEU A 360 14.24 2.80 2.75
N PHE A 361 12.96 2.58 2.46
CA PHE A 361 12.12 1.54 3.07
C PHE A 361 12.26 0.18 2.41
N HIS A 362 12.97 0.08 1.28
CA HIS A 362 13.30 -1.22 0.71
C HIS A 362 14.20 -1.97 1.69
N PRO A 363 13.81 -3.18 2.13
CA PRO A 363 14.66 -3.98 2.99
C PRO A 363 15.96 -4.36 2.28
N LYS A 364 17.03 -3.56 2.43
CA LYS A 364 18.40 -3.99 2.14
C LYS A 364 18.78 -5.08 3.15
N ALA A 365 18.39 -6.35 2.98
CA ALA A 365 18.69 -7.44 3.92
C ALA A 365 18.26 -7.24 5.41
N TYR A 366 17.82 -6.03 5.82
CA TYR A 366 17.64 -5.60 7.20
C TYR A 366 16.42 -6.25 7.87
N PHE A 367 15.36 -6.49 7.10
CA PHE A 367 14.19 -7.24 7.57
C PHE A 367 14.27 -8.75 7.30
N GLN A 368 15.22 -9.19 6.46
CA GLN A 368 15.40 -10.61 6.11
C GLN A 368 16.30 -11.34 7.11
N ASN A 369 17.33 -10.68 7.66
CA ASN A 369 18.37 -11.35 8.44
C ASN A 369 18.22 -11.27 9.97
N SER A 370 17.33 -10.41 10.49
CA SER A 370 17.35 -10.07 11.94
C SER A 370 16.45 -10.91 12.84
N PHE A 371 15.70 -11.86 12.28
CA PHE A 371 15.01 -12.91 13.04
C PHE A 371 15.57 -14.29 12.70
N ALA A 372 16.90 -14.35 12.54
CA ALA A 372 17.62 -15.61 12.58
C ALA A 372 17.19 -16.39 13.82
N ARG A 373 16.82 -17.66 13.58
CA ARG A 373 16.38 -18.70 14.52
C ARG A 373 16.45 -18.28 15.98
N THR A 374 15.28 -18.02 16.56
CA THR A 374 15.14 -17.93 18.01
C THR A 374 15.55 -19.27 18.60
N ASP A 375 16.51 -19.21 19.51
CA ASP A 375 16.89 -20.32 20.37
C ASP A 375 15.65 -20.94 21.03
N GLU A 376 15.66 -22.28 21.04
CA GLU A 376 14.82 -23.23 21.76
C GLU A 376 13.47 -22.67 22.27
N TYR A 377 12.41 -22.91 21.48
CA TYR A 377 11.05 -22.93 22.03
C TYR A 377 11.00 -24.01 23.09
N GLU A 378 11.01 -23.64 24.37
CA GLU A 378 10.91 -24.59 25.47
C GLU A 378 9.47 -25.14 25.50
N LEU A 379 9.25 -26.18 24.71
CA LEU A 379 7.99 -26.91 24.62
C LEU A 379 7.91 -27.83 25.85
N THR A 380 7.17 -27.40 26.88
CA THR A 380 6.86 -28.25 28.02
C THR A 380 5.85 -29.33 27.62
N PHE A 381 6.32 -30.39 26.97
CA PHE A 381 5.55 -31.60 26.68
C PHE A 381 6.41 -32.84 26.94
N GLU A 382 5.76 -33.99 27.13
CA GLU A 382 6.47 -35.27 27.21
C GLU A 382 7.44 -35.45 26.03
N PRO A 383 8.62 -36.06 26.24
CA PRO A 383 9.59 -36.27 25.17
C PRO A 383 8.95 -37.06 24.01
N LEU A 384 8.99 -36.47 22.81
CA LEU A 384 8.57 -37.14 21.58
C LEU A 384 9.37 -38.42 21.36
N SER A 385 8.71 -39.51 20.98
CA SER A 385 9.43 -40.75 20.67
C SER A 385 10.13 -40.64 19.32
N GLU A 386 11.19 -41.42 19.12
CA GLU A 386 11.90 -41.48 17.83
C GLU A 386 10.97 -41.87 16.68
N SER A 387 9.99 -42.74 16.95
CA SER A 387 8.95 -43.12 15.98
C SER A 387 8.05 -41.94 15.57
N ASP A 388 7.68 -41.05 16.50
CA ASP A 388 6.86 -39.87 16.17
C ASP A 388 7.60 -38.93 15.23
N ILE A 389 8.90 -38.73 15.50
CA ILE A 389 9.78 -37.88 14.71
C ILE A 389 9.93 -38.47 13.30
N GLN A 390 10.21 -39.77 13.16
CA GLN A 390 10.35 -40.43 11.85
C GLN A 390 9.06 -40.38 11.03
N HIS A 391 7.90 -40.59 11.66
CA HIS A 391 6.61 -40.46 10.98
C HIS A 391 6.36 -39.01 10.52
N ALA A 392 6.63 -38.02 11.38
CA ALA A 392 6.48 -36.61 11.06
C ALA A 392 7.42 -36.18 9.92
N ILE A 393 8.68 -36.64 9.89
CA ILE A 393 9.63 -36.40 8.78
C ILE A 393 9.08 -36.94 7.46
N SER A 394 8.55 -38.17 7.46
CA SER A 394 7.98 -38.80 6.27
C SER A 394 6.81 -37.98 5.71
N GLN A 395 5.88 -37.58 6.58
CA GLN A 395 4.71 -36.77 6.22
C GLN A 395 5.12 -35.36 5.74
N ARG A 396 6.06 -34.71 6.42
CA ARG A 396 6.62 -33.42 6.01
C ARG A 396 7.26 -33.51 4.63
N ASN A 397 8.11 -34.51 4.38
CA ASN A 397 8.82 -34.66 3.11
C ASN A 397 7.85 -34.92 1.94
N LYS A 398 6.78 -35.70 2.18
CA LYS A 398 5.69 -35.89 1.22
C LYS A 398 4.98 -34.56 0.91
N TYR A 399 4.63 -33.78 1.95
CA TYR A 399 4.01 -32.46 1.79
C TYR A 399 4.91 -31.51 1.00
N ASN A 400 6.18 -31.37 1.40
CA ASN A 400 7.15 -30.48 0.75
C ASN A 400 7.33 -30.86 -0.72
N THR A 401 7.41 -32.15 -1.05
CA THR A 401 7.55 -32.63 -2.43
C THR A 401 6.35 -32.22 -3.28
N ASN A 402 5.12 -32.43 -2.78
CA ASN A 402 3.91 -32.03 -3.49
C ASN A 402 3.81 -30.51 -3.64
N PHE A 403 4.18 -29.76 -2.59
CA PHE A 403 4.17 -28.31 -2.61
C PHE A 403 5.13 -27.75 -3.68
N LEU A 404 6.37 -28.26 -3.71
CA LEU A 404 7.38 -27.86 -4.68
C LEU A 404 6.99 -28.25 -6.11
N GLN A 405 6.30 -29.39 -6.30
CA GLN A 405 5.77 -29.76 -7.62
C GLN A 405 4.75 -28.73 -8.12
N ILE A 406 3.81 -28.30 -7.26
CA ILE A 406 2.84 -27.26 -7.60
C ILE A 406 3.57 -25.96 -7.95
N MET A 407 4.51 -25.51 -7.10
CA MET A 407 5.31 -24.31 -7.38
C MET A 407 6.03 -24.38 -8.73
N ASN A 408 6.67 -25.51 -9.05
CA ASN A 408 7.39 -25.70 -10.30
C ASN A 408 6.47 -25.69 -11.53
N VAL A 409 5.28 -26.30 -11.44
CA VAL A 409 4.30 -26.31 -12.55
C VAL A 409 3.81 -24.89 -12.87
N TYR A 410 3.55 -24.09 -11.84
CA TYR A 410 3.05 -22.72 -11.98
C TYR A 410 4.15 -21.66 -12.05
N GLY A 411 5.43 -22.05 -11.94
CA GLY A 411 6.58 -21.14 -11.98
C GLY A 411 6.67 -20.17 -10.80
N ILE A 412 6.18 -20.57 -9.62
CA ILE A 412 6.21 -19.79 -8.37
C ILE A 412 7.55 -20.04 -7.66
N GLU A 413 8.21 -18.98 -7.18
CA GLU A 413 9.56 -19.10 -6.61
C GLU A 413 9.58 -19.37 -5.11
N THR A 414 8.60 -18.83 -4.37
CA THR A 414 8.61 -18.89 -2.90
C THR A 414 7.26 -19.31 -2.30
N GLU A 415 7.30 -19.97 -1.15
CA GLU A 415 6.11 -20.44 -0.43
C GLU A 415 5.13 -19.31 -0.11
N ASN A 416 5.63 -18.16 0.36
CA ASN A 416 4.81 -17.01 0.69
C ASN A 416 4.16 -16.36 -0.54
N GLU A 417 4.71 -16.51 -1.75
CA GLU A 417 4.02 -16.11 -2.99
C GLU A 417 2.87 -17.05 -3.32
N ALA A 418 3.06 -18.36 -3.12
CA ALA A 418 2.03 -19.38 -3.34
C ALA A 418 0.81 -19.20 -2.42
N PHE A 419 1.01 -18.73 -1.18
CA PHE A 419 -0.10 -18.47 -0.25
C PHE A 419 -0.76 -17.10 -0.43
N THR A 420 0.01 -16.05 -0.72
CA THR A 420 -0.58 -14.71 -0.87
C THR A 420 -1.14 -14.45 -2.26
N GLY A 421 -0.74 -15.24 -3.26
CA GLY A 421 -1.01 -14.97 -4.68
C GLY A 421 -0.26 -13.76 -5.23
N LEU A 422 0.71 -13.21 -4.47
CA LEU A 422 1.46 -12.00 -4.84
C LEU A 422 2.81 -12.39 -5.45
N ILE A 423 2.79 -12.88 -6.70
CA ILE A 423 3.98 -13.38 -7.39
C ILE A 423 4.85 -12.23 -7.91
N LYS A 424 6.18 -12.24 -7.65
CA LYS A 424 7.09 -11.16 -8.07
C LYS A 424 7.57 -11.28 -9.51
N SER A 425 7.86 -12.50 -9.94
CA SER A 425 8.36 -12.83 -11.28
C SER A 425 8.01 -14.29 -11.58
N LEU A 426 7.35 -14.55 -12.71
CA LEU A 426 7.15 -15.92 -13.19
C LEU A 426 8.43 -16.37 -13.90
N GLN A 427 8.90 -17.58 -13.61
CA GLN A 427 10.02 -18.14 -14.35
C GLN A 427 9.67 -18.28 -15.84
N SER A 428 10.61 -17.92 -16.73
CA SER A 428 10.42 -17.85 -18.18
C SER A 428 10.06 -19.19 -18.85
N ARG A 429 10.01 -20.29 -18.09
CA ARG A 429 9.73 -21.65 -18.56
C ARG A 429 8.25 -22.05 -18.48
N SER A 430 7.39 -21.22 -17.89
CA SER A 430 5.95 -21.52 -17.84
C SER A 430 5.26 -21.14 -19.15
N CYS A 431 4.33 -21.98 -19.61
CA CYS A 431 3.52 -21.77 -20.82
C CYS A 431 2.51 -20.61 -20.68
N PHE A 432 2.45 -19.96 -19.51
CA PHE A 432 1.39 -19.05 -19.07
C PHE A 432 1.86 -17.59 -18.92
N GLN A 433 2.92 -17.17 -19.62
CA GLN A 433 3.51 -15.83 -19.50
C GLN A 433 2.50 -14.67 -19.70
N ASN A 434 1.37 -14.93 -20.39
CA ASN A 434 0.33 -13.94 -20.67
C ASN A 434 -0.91 -14.06 -19.78
N GLU A 435 -0.95 -15.00 -18.81
CA GLU A 435 -2.12 -15.30 -17.97
C GLU A 435 -1.79 -15.22 -16.46
N GLY A 436 -0.97 -14.25 -16.05
CA GLY A 436 -0.50 -14.11 -14.67
C GLY A 436 -1.60 -14.22 -13.61
N HIS A 437 -2.78 -13.63 -13.85
CA HIS A 437 -3.93 -13.72 -12.92
C HIS A 437 -4.54 -15.11 -12.82
N GLN A 438 -4.53 -15.91 -13.89
CA GLN A 438 -5.01 -17.30 -13.82
C GLN A 438 -4.01 -18.18 -13.08
N VAL A 439 -2.71 -17.93 -13.25
CA VAL A 439 -1.64 -18.62 -12.51
C VAL A 439 -1.72 -18.32 -11.01
N GLU A 440 -1.94 -17.05 -10.64
CA GLU A 440 -2.14 -16.62 -9.26
C GLU A 440 -3.33 -17.33 -8.61
N SER A 441 -4.51 -17.29 -9.24
CA SER A 441 -5.73 -17.88 -8.66
C SER A 441 -5.70 -19.41 -8.65
N THR A 442 -5.17 -20.05 -9.70
CA THR A 442 -5.17 -21.51 -9.81
C THR A 442 -4.08 -22.13 -8.93
N GLY A 443 -2.89 -21.52 -8.88
CA GLY A 443 -1.81 -21.95 -7.99
C GLY A 443 -2.23 -21.91 -6.52
N CYS A 444 -2.82 -20.79 -6.07
CA CYS A 444 -3.35 -20.67 -4.70
C CYS A 444 -4.40 -21.75 -4.39
N ALA A 445 -5.30 -22.03 -5.33
CA ALA A 445 -6.32 -23.07 -5.16
C ALA A 445 -5.73 -24.48 -5.03
N GLN A 446 -4.69 -24.82 -5.81
CA GLN A 446 -4.01 -26.12 -5.68
C GLN A 446 -3.30 -26.27 -4.33
N ILE A 447 -2.70 -25.18 -3.82
CA ILE A 447 -2.10 -25.18 -2.48
C ILE A 447 -3.15 -25.35 -1.39
N ALA A 448 -4.31 -24.70 -1.51
CA ALA A 448 -5.42 -24.90 -0.58
C ALA A 448 -5.90 -26.37 -0.56
N LEU A 449 -6.04 -27.00 -1.73
CA LEU A 449 -6.37 -28.43 -1.83
C LEU A 449 -5.31 -29.34 -1.21
N LEU A 450 -4.02 -29.01 -1.37
CA LEU A 450 -2.93 -29.73 -0.71
C LEU A 450 -3.04 -29.59 0.82
N PHE A 451 -3.34 -28.38 1.32
CA PHE A 451 -3.59 -28.11 2.74
C PHE A 451 -4.73 -28.99 3.29
N GLU A 452 -5.87 -29.03 2.60
CA GLU A 452 -7.04 -29.83 2.98
C GLU A 452 -6.71 -31.33 2.99
N ARG A 453 -6.01 -31.82 1.96
CA ARG A 453 -5.59 -33.22 1.85
C ARG A 453 -4.64 -33.60 2.99
N THR A 454 -3.62 -32.80 3.26
CA THR A 454 -2.66 -33.08 4.32
C THR A 454 -3.32 -33.06 5.69
N ARG A 455 -4.29 -32.18 5.90
CA ARG A 455 -5.13 -32.20 7.11
C ARG A 455 -5.95 -33.48 7.21
N LYS A 456 -6.55 -33.99 6.13
CA LYS A 456 -7.25 -35.28 6.15
C LYS A 456 -6.32 -36.43 6.53
N GLU A 457 -5.16 -36.51 5.88
CA GLU A 457 -4.12 -37.53 6.16
C GLU A 457 -3.66 -37.49 7.64
N PHE A 458 -3.61 -36.30 8.26
CA PHE A 458 -3.30 -36.17 9.69
C PHE A 458 -4.30 -36.92 10.58
N PHE A 459 -5.61 -36.84 10.27
CA PHE A 459 -6.70 -37.42 11.07
C PHE A 459 -7.09 -38.86 10.68
N GLU A 460 -6.62 -39.38 9.54
CA GLU A 460 -6.91 -40.75 9.08
C GLU A 460 -6.55 -41.81 10.14
N GLU A 461 -5.38 -41.67 10.76
CA GLU A 461 -4.88 -42.56 11.81
C GLU A 461 -5.74 -42.54 13.09
N PHE A 462 -6.62 -41.55 13.24
CA PHE A 462 -7.48 -41.33 14.40
C PHE A 462 -8.97 -41.63 14.13
N GLY A 463 -9.30 -42.24 12.98
CA GLY A 463 -10.68 -42.55 12.61
C GLY A 463 -11.45 -41.38 11.98
N GLY A 464 -10.72 -40.36 11.50
CA GLY A 464 -11.26 -39.19 10.81
C GLY A 464 -11.61 -38.02 11.73
N ILE A 465 -11.85 -36.85 11.13
CA ILE A 465 -11.99 -35.56 11.83
C ILE A 465 -13.17 -35.50 12.82
N ASN A 466 -14.18 -36.36 12.64
CA ASN A 466 -15.42 -36.37 13.42
C ASN A 466 -15.40 -37.35 14.61
N ASN A 467 -14.37 -38.20 14.77
CA ASN A 467 -14.31 -39.27 15.76
C ASN A 467 -13.24 -39.04 16.84
N ILE A 468 -13.13 -37.81 17.36
CA ILE A 468 -12.09 -37.45 18.34
C ILE A 468 -12.56 -37.78 19.77
N SER A 469 -11.93 -38.77 20.42
CA SER A 469 -12.13 -39.09 21.84
C SER A 469 -11.10 -38.36 22.75
N VAL A 470 -11.37 -38.28 24.06
CA VAL A 470 -10.47 -37.64 25.05
C VAL A 470 -9.07 -38.29 25.09
N LEU A 471 -8.98 -39.61 24.93
CA LEU A 471 -7.69 -40.34 24.84
C LEU A 471 -6.97 -40.06 23.51
N THR A 472 -7.73 -39.92 22.42
CA THR A 472 -7.20 -39.55 21.10
C THR A 472 -6.61 -38.13 21.13
N SER A 473 -7.17 -37.23 21.94
CA SER A 473 -6.74 -35.83 22.05
C SER A 473 -5.25 -35.68 22.42
N MET A 474 -4.70 -36.51 23.32
CA MET A 474 -3.28 -36.42 23.68
C MET A 474 -2.36 -36.90 22.55
N LEU A 475 -2.73 -37.97 21.85
CA LEU A 475 -1.96 -38.49 20.70
C LEU A 475 -1.98 -37.52 19.52
N ILE A 476 -3.12 -36.88 19.27
CA ILE A 476 -3.28 -35.84 18.23
C ILE A 476 -2.36 -34.64 18.56
N LEU A 477 -2.36 -34.17 19.81
CA LEU A 477 -1.46 -33.07 20.24
C LEU A 477 0.01 -33.46 20.10
N ARG A 478 0.38 -34.69 20.47
CA ARG A 478 1.74 -35.20 20.32
C ARG A 478 2.18 -35.24 18.85
N LYS A 479 1.31 -35.69 17.94
CA LYS A 479 1.58 -35.70 16.50
C LYS A 479 1.71 -34.29 15.92
N ALA A 480 0.83 -33.36 16.31
CA ALA A 480 0.92 -31.97 15.88
C ALA A 480 2.24 -31.31 16.34
N LEU A 481 2.65 -31.56 17.59
CA LEU A 481 3.93 -31.11 18.10
C LEU A 481 5.11 -31.68 17.31
N ALA A 482 5.06 -32.98 16.98
CA ALA A 482 6.09 -33.62 16.16
C ALA A 482 6.20 -32.93 14.79
N TRP A 483 5.07 -32.63 14.14
CA TRP A 483 5.02 -31.90 12.86
C TRP A 483 5.67 -30.50 12.96
N TYR A 484 5.35 -29.75 14.02
CA TYR A 484 5.97 -28.44 14.25
C TYR A 484 7.48 -28.57 14.49
N LYS A 485 7.90 -29.50 15.35
CA LYS A 485 9.30 -29.71 15.73
C LYS A 485 10.17 -30.06 14.52
N VAL A 486 9.75 -31.04 13.72
CA VAL A 486 10.52 -31.45 12.53
C VAL A 486 10.57 -30.34 11.49
N THR A 487 9.55 -29.48 11.41
CA THR A 487 9.59 -28.35 10.48
C THR A 487 10.58 -27.28 10.91
N PHE A 488 10.73 -26.96 12.20
CA PHE A 488 11.54 -25.81 12.62
C PHE A 488 12.92 -26.14 13.22
N GLU A 489 13.08 -27.30 13.86
CA GLU A 489 14.31 -27.65 14.61
C GLU A 489 15.36 -28.44 13.83
N GLU A 490 15.01 -29.08 12.70
CA GLU A 490 16.00 -29.83 11.94
C GLU A 490 17.09 -28.90 11.35
N LYS A 491 18.35 -29.26 11.64
CA LYS A 491 19.57 -28.55 11.22
C LYS A 491 19.94 -28.80 9.75
N ASP A 492 19.21 -29.67 9.06
CA ASP A 492 19.44 -29.94 7.64
C ASP A 492 18.97 -28.76 6.81
N SER A 493 19.91 -27.86 6.60
CA SER A 493 19.95 -26.78 5.63
C SER A 493 19.76 -27.31 4.20
N GLN A 494 18.56 -27.78 3.87
CA GLN A 494 18.14 -27.95 2.49
C GLN A 494 17.33 -26.73 2.06
N THR A 495 17.66 -26.20 0.89
CA THR A 495 17.10 -25.00 0.25
C THR A 495 15.59 -25.06 -0.06
N ASN A 496 14.88 -26.07 0.43
CA ASN A 496 13.52 -26.47 0.05
C ASN A 496 12.58 -26.63 1.28
N GLN A 497 12.91 -25.98 2.40
CA GLN A 497 12.10 -26.03 3.62
C GLN A 497 10.78 -25.24 3.44
N ILE A 498 9.64 -25.92 3.61
CA ILE A 498 8.30 -25.34 3.53
C ILE A 498 7.73 -25.21 4.96
N LEU A 499 7.43 -23.99 5.38
CA LEU A 499 7.10 -23.63 6.77
C LEU A 499 5.60 -23.80 7.10
N SER A 500 4.75 -23.91 6.09
CA SER A 500 3.29 -24.03 6.23
C SER A 500 2.80 -25.40 6.70
N PHE A 501 3.62 -26.45 6.59
CA PHE A 501 3.25 -27.83 6.93
C PHE A 501 2.54 -27.99 8.29
N PRO A 502 3.10 -27.53 9.43
CA PRO A 502 2.45 -27.67 10.73
C PRO A 502 1.17 -26.85 10.86
N TRP A 503 1.02 -25.78 10.07
CA TRP A 503 -0.13 -24.89 10.12
C TRP A 503 -1.39 -25.48 9.47
N THR A 504 -1.28 -26.60 8.76
CA THR A 504 -2.43 -27.44 8.33
C THR A 504 -3.29 -27.92 9.51
N VAL A 505 -2.69 -28.02 10.70
CA VAL A 505 -3.33 -28.37 11.98
C VAL A 505 -3.15 -27.29 13.04
N GLY A 506 -3.11 -26.02 12.61
CA GLY A 506 -2.87 -24.86 13.48
C GLY A 506 -3.88 -24.73 14.63
N ASP A 507 -5.12 -25.16 14.44
CA ASP A 507 -6.17 -25.24 15.46
C ASP A 507 -5.82 -26.22 16.60
N ILE A 508 -5.13 -27.31 16.28
CA ILE A 508 -4.66 -28.29 17.28
C ILE A 508 -3.41 -27.78 17.99
N LEU A 509 -2.46 -27.20 17.24
CA LEU A 509 -1.28 -26.55 17.82
C LEU A 509 -1.66 -25.47 18.84
N CYS A 510 -2.75 -24.74 18.58
CA CYS A 510 -3.28 -23.73 19.51
C CYS A 510 -3.80 -24.27 20.84
N GLN A 511 -4.22 -25.53 20.90
CA GLN A 511 -4.65 -26.15 22.14
C GLN A 511 -3.45 -26.41 23.07
N MET A 512 -2.24 -26.47 22.50
CA MET A 512 -1.00 -26.57 23.25
C MET A 512 -0.69 -25.21 23.89
N LYS A 513 -0.41 -25.19 25.20
CA LYS A 513 0.15 -24.00 25.86
C LYS A 513 1.59 -23.80 25.38
N LEU A 514 1.77 -23.29 24.18
CA LEU A 514 3.06 -22.82 23.67
C LEU A 514 3.46 -21.57 24.48
N LYS A 515 4.06 -21.75 25.65
CA LYS A 515 4.48 -20.66 26.55
C LYS A 515 5.55 -19.77 25.89
N GLY A 516 6.45 -20.34 25.08
CA GLY A 516 7.51 -19.60 24.39
C GLY A 516 7.07 -18.64 23.27
N LEU A 517 5.79 -18.68 22.86
CA LEU A 517 5.23 -17.77 21.85
C LEU A 517 4.50 -16.55 22.45
N ARG A 518 4.36 -16.49 23.78
CA ARG A 518 3.45 -15.52 24.43
C ARG A 518 4.10 -14.23 24.92
N ASP A 519 5.36 -14.23 25.37
CA ASP A 519 5.87 -13.06 26.12
C ASP A 519 7.26 -12.52 25.71
N ASP A 520 7.97 -13.18 24.79
CA ASP A 520 9.34 -12.79 24.42
C ASP A 520 9.44 -11.86 23.18
N ALA A 521 8.32 -11.58 22.52
CA ALA A 521 8.29 -10.77 21.30
C ALA A 521 8.82 -9.34 21.55
N PHE A 522 8.52 -8.77 22.72
CA PHE A 522 8.84 -7.40 23.07
C PHE A 522 10.33 -7.16 23.29
N GLU A 523 11.02 -7.95 24.12
CA GLU A 523 12.48 -7.81 24.28
C GLU A 523 13.24 -8.01 22.96
N LYS A 524 12.71 -8.85 22.07
CA LYS A 524 13.32 -9.16 20.77
C LYS A 524 13.06 -8.06 19.75
N ILE A 525 11.84 -7.51 19.70
CA ILE A 525 11.50 -6.34 18.90
C ILE A 525 12.29 -5.14 19.42
N ASP A 526 12.40 -4.95 20.74
CA ASP A 526 13.08 -3.83 21.37
C ASP A 526 14.61 -3.92 21.18
N ARG A 527 15.26 -5.08 21.38
CA ARG A 527 16.69 -5.26 21.01
C ARG A 527 16.94 -5.06 19.52
N SER A 528 16.05 -5.54 18.65
CA SER A 528 16.15 -5.33 17.20
C SER A 528 16.02 -3.85 16.86
N LEU A 529 15.09 -3.15 17.50
CA LEU A 529 14.85 -1.72 17.33
C LEU A 529 16.00 -0.90 17.91
N GLU A 530 16.54 -1.21 19.09
CA GLU A 530 17.70 -0.55 19.69
C GLU A 530 18.96 -0.69 18.83
N THR A 531 19.21 -1.89 18.32
CA THR A 531 20.35 -2.14 17.40
C THR A 531 20.17 -1.34 16.10
N LYS A 532 18.93 -1.21 15.62
CA LYS A 532 18.58 -0.42 14.42
C LYS A 532 18.59 1.08 14.68
N ILE A 533 18.17 1.55 15.85
CA ILE A 533 18.21 2.95 16.29
C ILE A 533 19.68 3.41 16.35
N ARG A 534 20.57 2.63 16.99
CA ARG A 534 22.01 2.96 17.04
C ARG A 534 22.67 2.99 15.65
N PHE A 535 22.20 2.16 14.71
CA PHE A 535 22.70 2.16 13.33
C PHE A 535 22.12 3.31 12.48
N TYR A 536 20.85 3.70 12.69
CA TYR A 536 20.24 4.86 12.04
C TYR A 536 20.75 6.20 12.60
N GLU A 537 21.09 6.25 13.89
CA GLU A 537 21.76 7.40 14.53
C GLU A 537 23.17 7.64 13.96
N SER A 538 23.82 6.59 13.43
CA SER A 538 25.11 6.66 12.73
C SER A 538 25.03 7.28 11.32
N ASP A 539 23.86 7.30 10.67
CA ASP A 539 23.68 7.78 9.28
C ASP A 539 23.04 9.19 9.19
N ARG A 540 23.23 9.98 10.27
CA ARG A 540 22.79 11.36 10.56
C ARG A 540 21.83 12.12 9.59
N LYS A 541 20.78 12.63 10.26
CA LYS A 541 19.95 13.83 9.97
C LYS A 541 18.88 13.74 8.87
N GLN A 542 17.87 12.88 9.04
CA GLN A 542 16.50 13.22 8.61
C GLN A 542 15.32 12.39 9.18
N THR A 543 15.42 11.82 10.39
CA THR A 543 14.32 10.96 10.89
C THR A 543 14.17 10.98 12.42
N SER A 544 13.72 12.09 13.01
CA SER A 544 13.34 12.09 14.44
C SER A 544 11.89 11.66 14.69
N ILE A 545 10.99 11.87 13.71
CA ILE A 545 9.55 11.59 13.84
C ILE A 545 9.26 10.09 13.67
N PHE A 546 9.88 9.42 12.68
CA PHE A 546 9.76 7.96 12.48
C PHE A 546 10.22 7.15 13.70
N LEU A 547 11.30 7.58 14.33
CA LEU A 547 11.85 6.92 15.51
C LEU A 547 11.02 7.17 16.78
N GLN A 548 10.40 8.35 16.91
CA GLN A 548 9.48 8.64 18.03
C GLN A 548 8.19 7.83 17.92
N HIS A 549 7.62 7.71 16.71
CA HIS A 549 6.40 6.92 16.51
C HIS A 549 6.64 5.43 16.77
N LEU A 550 7.75 4.85 16.25
CA LEU A 550 8.13 3.47 16.55
C LEU A 550 8.27 3.20 18.06
N ARG A 551 8.90 4.12 18.81
CA ARG A 551 9.02 4.00 20.26
C ARG A 551 7.65 4.06 20.95
N GLN A 552 6.75 4.95 20.54
CA GLN A 552 5.42 5.07 21.12
C GLN A 552 4.56 3.82 20.88
N THR A 553 4.51 3.29 19.65
CA THR A 553 3.75 2.07 19.33
C THR A 553 4.26 0.85 20.12
N VAL A 554 5.57 0.78 20.37
CA VAL A 554 6.17 -0.27 21.20
C VAL A 554 5.82 -0.07 22.69
N GLN A 555 5.81 1.17 23.18
CA GLN A 555 5.53 1.49 24.59
C GLN A 555 4.05 1.35 24.98
N THR A 556 3.10 1.61 24.09
CA THR A 556 1.67 1.49 24.38
C THR A 556 1.16 0.04 24.44
N ASN A 557 1.96 -0.91 23.95
CA ASN A 557 1.61 -2.34 23.89
C ASN A 557 2.13 -3.14 25.12
N ILE A 558 2.56 -2.45 26.18
CA ILE A 558 2.97 -3.05 27.46
C ILE A 558 1.71 -3.42 28.27
N PRO A 559 1.48 -4.69 28.64
CA PRO A 559 0.52 -5.02 29.69
C PRO A 559 0.96 -4.35 31.00
N HIS A 560 0.06 -3.64 31.69
CA HIS A 560 0.34 -2.84 32.90
C HIS A 560 0.94 -3.62 34.11
N ASP A 561 1.22 -4.92 33.98
CA ASP A 561 1.60 -5.81 35.07
C ASP A 561 3.02 -6.42 34.93
N ILE A 562 4.01 -5.64 34.49
CA ILE A 562 5.43 -6.03 34.56
C ILE A 562 6.14 -5.17 35.64
N PRO A 563 6.79 -5.76 36.66
CA PRO A 563 7.44 -5.00 37.72
C PRO A 563 8.59 -4.14 37.17
N LEU A 564 8.47 -2.81 37.31
CA LEU A 564 9.51 -1.81 37.03
C LEU A 564 10.75 -2.03 37.93
N LYS A 565 11.65 -2.94 37.58
CA LYS A 565 12.93 -3.06 38.28
C LYS A 565 14.17 -2.76 37.47
N TRP A 566 14.14 -2.72 36.14
CA TRP A 566 15.36 -2.49 35.35
C TRP A 566 15.23 -1.33 34.36
N ILE A 567 15.34 -0.10 34.85
CA ILE A 567 15.73 1.05 34.03
C ILE A 567 16.72 1.89 34.84
N THR A 568 18.02 1.75 34.54
CA THR A 568 19.05 2.74 34.89
C THR A 568 19.54 3.36 33.60
N CYS A 569 19.14 4.61 33.37
CA CYS A 569 19.63 5.46 32.28
C CYS A 569 20.94 6.15 32.67
N HIS A 570 21.87 6.27 31.72
CA HIS A 570 22.94 7.28 31.74
C HIS A 570 22.85 8.15 30.48
N GLU A 571 23.05 9.45 30.71
CA GLU A 571 22.90 10.65 29.87
C GLU A 571 23.85 10.65 28.65
N HIS A 572 23.65 11.39 27.55
CA HIS A 572 23.69 12.85 27.33
C HIS A 572 22.73 13.19 26.16
N GLY A 573 21.80 14.16 26.15
CA GLY A 573 21.91 15.61 26.37
C GLY A 573 21.25 16.38 25.19
N ILE A 574 19.94 16.65 25.23
CA ILE A 574 19.22 17.59 24.34
C ILE A 574 18.23 18.41 25.19
N ILE A 575 18.19 19.72 24.93
CA ILE A 575 17.41 20.77 25.61
C ILE A 575 15.90 20.46 25.55
N LEU A 576 15.21 20.47 26.69
CA LEU A 576 13.76 20.25 26.81
C LEU A 576 13.01 21.49 27.37
N PRO A 577 11.74 21.74 26.96
CA PRO A 577 10.96 22.92 27.37
C PRO A 577 10.53 22.95 28.84
N LYS A 578 10.21 24.17 29.31
CA LYS A 578 9.83 24.61 30.67
C LYS A 578 8.83 23.77 31.47
N CYS A 579 8.08 22.85 30.86
CA CYS A 579 7.16 21.95 31.58
C CYS A 579 7.88 20.83 32.36
N PHE A 580 9.18 20.62 32.13
CA PHE A 580 9.96 19.58 32.81
C PHE A 580 10.56 20.03 34.16
N ILE A 581 10.61 21.33 34.45
CA ILE A 581 11.32 21.89 35.63
C ILE A 581 10.46 21.81 36.90
N GLU A 582 9.13 21.75 36.79
CA GLU A 582 8.25 21.64 37.96
C GLU A 582 8.14 20.21 38.53
N PHE A 583 8.67 19.18 37.85
CA PHE A 583 8.46 17.78 38.22
C PHE A 583 9.48 17.20 39.21
N LEU A 584 10.66 17.80 39.43
CA LEU A 584 11.78 17.09 40.09
C LEU A 584 12.49 17.79 41.27
N GLU A 585 11.91 18.82 41.89
CA GLU A 585 12.32 19.45 43.17
C GLU A 585 13.68 19.05 43.82
N ILE A 586 14.85 19.35 43.23
CA ILE A 586 16.16 19.28 43.95
C ILE A 586 17.09 20.45 43.54
N LYS A 587 17.88 20.93 44.51
CA LYS A 587 18.35 22.32 44.75
C LYS A 587 19.59 22.80 43.97
N ASN A 588 19.69 24.13 43.93
CA ASN A 588 20.51 25.07 43.13
C ASN A 588 22.06 25.10 43.31
N GLU A 589 22.69 24.26 44.14
CA GLU A 589 24.09 24.53 44.54
C GLU A 589 25.18 23.92 43.64
N ASP A 590 24.84 22.98 42.76
CA ASP A 590 25.82 22.35 41.86
C ASP A 590 25.81 22.90 40.40
N LEU A 591 24.83 23.74 40.05
CA LEU A 591 24.76 24.39 38.73
C LEU A 591 25.80 25.52 38.57
N GLY A 592 26.22 26.14 39.67
CA GLY A 592 27.15 27.27 39.68
C GLY A 592 28.59 26.94 39.31
N LYS A 593 29.03 25.67 39.48
CA LYS A 593 30.40 25.24 39.16
C LYS A 593 30.59 24.89 37.68
N CYS A 594 29.52 24.53 36.97
CA CYS A 594 29.57 24.21 35.55
C CYS A 594 29.56 25.46 34.65
N ILE A 595 28.90 26.53 35.09
CA ILE A 595 28.81 27.78 34.32
C ILE A 595 30.15 28.54 34.32
N SER A 596 30.93 28.50 35.41
CA SER A 596 32.24 29.18 35.48
C SER A 596 33.33 28.61 34.56
N CYS A 597 33.15 27.39 34.04
CA CYS A 597 34.11 26.77 33.11
C CYS A 597 33.82 27.09 31.64
N LEU A 598 32.63 27.57 31.31
CA LEU A 598 32.20 27.80 29.92
C LEU A 598 32.36 29.26 29.45
N GLU A 599 32.61 30.21 30.34
CA GLU A 599 32.78 31.63 30.00
C GLU A 599 34.23 32.05 29.64
N ASN A 600 35.20 31.12 29.56
CA ASN A 600 36.62 31.47 29.43
C ASN A 600 37.31 31.09 28.11
N ILE A 601 36.58 30.92 26.99
CA ILE A 601 37.23 30.73 25.69
C ILE A 601 36.58 31.63 24.64
N GLU A 602 37.02 32.89 24.60
CA GLU A 602 36.81 33.83 23.50
C GLU A 602 37.84 33.63 22.38
N ASP A 603 37.37 33.82 21.14
CA ASP A 603 38.05 34.33 19.94
C ASP A 603 39.48 33.89 19.60
N ILE A 604 39.64 33.12 18.51
CA ILE A 604 40.68 33.41 17.50
C ILE A 604 40.20 33.01 16.09
N SER A 605 40.03 34.01 15.21
CA SER A 605 39.90 33.87 13.75
C SER A 605 41.25 33.56 13.09
N PHE A 606 41.32 32.62 12.14
CA PHE A 606 42.44 32.54 11.19
C PHE A 606 41.95 32.48 9.74
N LYS A 607 42.36 33.50 8.97
CA LYS A 607 42.45 33.50 7.50
C LYS A 607 43.77 32.84 7.11
N ALA A 608 43.76 31.84 6.23
CA ALA A 608 44.94 31.42 5.47
C ALA A 608 44.51 30.77 4.16
N ASP A 609 45.08 31.26 3.05
CA ASP A 609 44.97 30.70 1.70
C ASP A 609 45.75 29.39 1.60
N PHE A 610 45.12 28.31 1.12
CA PHE A 610 45.80 27.05 0.78
C PHE A 610 45.30 26.45 -0.54
N PRO A 611 46.19 25.77 -1.31
CA PRO A 611 45.92 25.37 -2.68
C PRO A 611 45.05 24.12 -2.76
N ARG A 612 44.16 24.10 -3.77
CA ARG A 612 43.34 22.94 -4.13
C ARG A 612 44.23 21.85 -4.74
N GLU A 613 43.92 20.59 -4.43
CA GLU A 613 44.47 19.35 -4.99
C GLU A 613 45.63 18.67 -4.21
N ALA A 614 45.31 18.08 -3.05
CA ALA A 614 45.77 16.76 -2.53
C ALA A 614 45.44 16.63 -1.01
N PRO A 615 45.22 15.41 -0.46
CA PRO A 615 45.04 15.24 0.98
C PRO A 615 46.35 15.50 1.73
N PHE A 616 46.34 16.45 2.66
CA PHE A 616 47.44 16.69 3.60
C PHE A 616 47.14 16.08 4.96
N SER A 617 48.16 15.46 5.56
CA SER A 617 48.06 14.79 6.87
C SER A 617 48.79 15.59 7.93
N ILE A 618 48.11 15.92 9.02
CA ILE A 618 48.68 16.66 10.16
C ILE A 618 48.91 15.67 11.31
N GLN A 619 50.11 15.71 11.90
CA GLN A 619 50.46 14.89 13.06
C GLN A 619 49.97 15.59 14.33
N VAL A 620 49.11 14.92 15.10
CA VAL A 620 48.53 15.48 16.32
C VAL A 620 49.03 14.70 17.53
N LYS A 621 49.55 15.43 18.53
CA LYS A 621 49.93 14.88 19.84
C LYS A 621 48.87 15.21 20.87
N ASN A 622 48.33 14.21 21.54
CA ASN A 622 47.55 14.39 22.76
C ASN A 622 48.49 14.27 23.98
N ASN A 623 48.18 14.98 25.08
CA ASN A 623 48.94 15.04 26.35
C ASN A 623 49.09 13.68 27.08
N LYS A 624 48.64 12.57 26.47
CA LYS A 624 48.84 11.18 26.90
C LYS A 624 49.65 10.35 25.90
N SER A 625 50.61 10.99 25.21
CA SER A 625 51.66 10.36 24.39
C SER A 625 51.16 9.33 23.35
N LEU A 626 50.07 9.62 22.66
CA LEU A 626 49.64 8.90 21.47
C LEU A 626 49.81 9.82 20.26
N GLU A 627 50.66 9.40 19.31
CA GLU A 627 50.83 10.06 18.03
C GLU A 627 49.84 9.46 17.03
N GLY A 628 48.98 10.30 16.46
CA GLY A 628 48.05 9.93 15.40
C GLY A 628 48.12 10.94 14.25
N PHE A 629 47.71 10.50 13.07
CA PHE A 629 47.59 11.36 11.88
C PHE A 629 46.12 11.67 11.63
N MET A 630 45.83 12.94 11.39
CA MET A 630 44.52 13.39 10.91
C MET A 630 44.67 13.78 9.44
N THR A 631 43.92 13.13 8.56
CA THR A 631 43.86 13.46 7.13
C THR A 631 42.54 14.17 6.86
N LEU A 632 42.62 15.41 6.38
CA LEU A 632 41.45 16.17 5.95
C LEU A 632 41.20 15.92 4.46
N VAL A 633 40.02 15.39 4.14
CA VAL A 633 39.51 15.24 2.77
C VAL A 633 38.37 16.24 2.60
N THR A 634 38.50 17.18 1.66
CA THR A 634 37.48 18.18 1.37
C THR A 634 36.63 17.74 0.19
N ASP A 635 35.32 17.65 0.34
CA ASP A 635 34.38 17.43 -0.77
C ASP A 635 34.26 18.71 -1.61
N ASN A 636 35.15 18.85 -2.59
CA ASN A 636 34.85 19.44 -3.90
C ASN A 636 35.31 18.45 -4.96
#